data_AF-A0A1S6HFC8-F1
#
_entry.id   AF-A0A1S6HFC8-F1
#
_cell.length_a   1.000
_cell.length_b   1.000
_cell.length_c   1.000
_cell.angle_alpha   90.00
_cell.angle_beta   90.00
_cell.angle_gamma   90.00
#
_symmetry.space_group_name_H-M   'P 1'
#
loop_
_entity.id
_entity.type
_entity.pdbx_description
1 polymer ?
#
loop_
_entity_poly.entity_id
_entity_poly.type
_entity_poly.pdbx_seq_one_letter_code
_entity_poly.pdbx_strand_id
1 'polypeptide(L)'
;DALEKRNGETKDGIQLVTVMDHAQAQKGKFEEQSLSQALENPYVQAFLGGEEQTEAYLEAHQKVHGNKIYVWHPNDLGNVPVARPLVLVSSNLVSVSNFNYYWRVPGGRRASVVSTSAEDAQRKNFSIEGILADCKPFVSEERFAELEAHIRSIYK
;
A
#
# COMPACT_ATOMS: atom_id res chain seq x y z
N ASP A 1 -1.22 -17.13 16.74
CA ASP A 1 -1.64 -18.33 15.97
C ASP A 1 -2.77 -18.17 14.93
N ALA A 2 -3.52 -17.05 14.87
CA ALA A 2 -4.41 -16.73 13.73
C ALA A 2 -3.88 -15.60 12.81
N LEU A 3 -2.80 -14.93 13.24
CA LEU A 3 -2.08 -13.89 12.49
C LEU A 3 -1.03 -14.51 11.57
N GLU A 4 -0.25 -15.48 12.05
CA GLU A 4 0.74 -16.22 11.24
C GLU A 4 0.11 -16.90 10.03
N LYS A 5 -1.12 -17.44 10.16
CA LYS A 5 -1.84 -18.07 9.03
C LYS A 5 -2.26 -17.10 7.93
N ARG A 6 -2.15 -15.78 8.14
CA ARG A 6 -2.51 -14.74 7.16
C ARG A 6 -1.30 -14.11 6.47
N ASN A 7 -0.10 -14.42 6.94
CA ASN A 7 1.11 -14.00 6.25
C ASN A 7 1.32 -14.95 5.06
N GLY A 8 0.95 -14.50 3.87
CA GLY A 8 1.18 -15.27 2.65
C GLY A 8 2.67 -15.26 2.29
N GLU A 9 3.25 -16.42 2.02
CA GLU A 9 4.61 -16.57 1.49
C GLU A 9 4.56 -16.96 0.00
N THR A 10 5.47 -16.41 -0.81
CA THR A 10 5.71 -16.93 -2.17
C THR A 10 6.41 -18.29 -2.11
N LYS A 11 6.47 -18.98 -3.27
CA LYS A 11 7.32 -20.19 -3.44
C LYS A 11 8.80 -19.96 -3.12
N ASP A 12 9.23 -18.70 -3.09
CA ASP A 12 10.61 -18.30 -2.83
C ASP A 12 10.81 -17.83 -1.37
N GLY A 13 9.81 -18.02 -0.49
CA GLY A 13 9.88 -17.64 0.92
C GLY A 13 9.73 -16.13 1.17
N ILE A 14 9.26 -15.37 0.18
CA ILE A 14 9.04 -13.92 0.35
C ILE A 14 7.68 -13.72 1.01
N GLN A 15 7.67 -13.05 2.16
CA GLN A 15 6.44 -12.63 2.83
C GLN A 15 5.77 -11.51 2.01
N LEU A 16 4.62 -11.82 1.41
CA LEU A 16 3.86 -10.89 0.56
C LEU A 16 2.95 -9.96 1.36
N VAL A 17 2.49 -10.42 2.52
CA VAL A 17 1.51 -9.73 3.34
C VAL A 17 1.97 -9.82 4.79
N THR A 18 2.06 -8.67 5.44
CA THR A 18 2.32 -8.57 6.88
C THR A 18 1.03 -8.12 7.57
N VAL A 19 0.46 -8.98 8.40
CA VAL A 19 -0.70 -8.63 9.23
C VAL A 19 -0.22 -8.29 10.64
N MET A 20 -0.57 -7.09 11.11
CA MET A 20 -0.17 -6.58 12.41
C MET A 20 -1.40 -6.16 13.22
N ASP A 21 -1.33 -6.33 14.54
CA ASP A 21 -2.32 -5.74 15.44
C ASP A 21 -2.29 -4.21 15.38
N HIS A 22 -3.45 -3.56 15.46
CA HIS A 22 -3.55 -2.10 15.34
C HIS A 22 -2.74 -1.38 16.44
N ALA A 23 -2.76 -1.86 17.68
CA ALA A 23 -2.01 -1.24 18.76
C ALA A 23 -0.50 -1.38 18.55
N GLN A 24 -0.05 -2.49 17.94
CA GLN A 24 1.34 -2.66 17.53
C GLN A 24 1.70 -1.75 16.35
N ALA A 25 0.81 -1.57 15.38
CA ALA A 25 1.02 -0.69 14.22
C ALA A 25 1.09 0.79 14.62
N GLN A 26 0.47 1.18 15.74
CA GLN A 26 0.55 2.52 16.32
C GLN A 26 1.71 2.67 17.33
N LYS A 27 2.46 1.59 17.59
CA LYS A 27 3.61 1.62 18.49
C LYS A 27 4.81 2.17 17.73
N GLY A 28 5.24 3.38 18.04
CA GLY A 28 6.40 3.99 17.40
C GLY A 28 6.26 5.50 17.28
N LYS A 29 7.20 6.11 16.56
CA LYS A 29 7.21 7.54 16.28
C LYS A 29 6.72 7.78 14.84
N PHE A 30 5.69 8.60 14.66
CA PHE A 30 5.15 8.98 13.34
C PHE A 30 5.49 10.43 13.00
N GLU A 31 6.78 10.71 13.04
CA GLU A 31 7.37 11.98 12.65
C GLU A 31 8.84 11.73 12.29
N GLU A 32 9.67 12.76 12.32
CA GLU A 32 11.11 12.61 12.16
C GLU A 32 11.69 11.77 13.31
N GLN A 33 12.43 10.71 12.98
CA GLN A 33 13.09 9.83 13.95
C GLN A 33 14.49 9.44 13.50
N SER A 34 15.34 9.01 14.45
CA SER A 34 16.66 8.47 14.10
C SER A 34 16.52 7.12 13.38
N LEU A 35 17.56 6.70 12.65
CA LEU A 35 17.56 5.38 12.00
C LEU A 35 17.43 4.23 13.01
N SER A 36 18.00 4.37 14.21
CA SER A 36 17.83 3.37 15.28
C SER A 36 16.38 3.28 15.77
N GLN A 37 15.71 4.42 15.94
CA GLN A 37 14.29 4.44 16.29
C GLN A 37 13.42 3.85 15.18
N ALA A 38 13.77 4.11 13.92
CA ALA A 38 13.08 3.55 12.77
C ALA A 38 13.25 2.03 12.67
N LEU A 39 14.44 1.50 13.00
CA LEU A 39 14.69 0.06 13.02
C LEU A 39 13.83 -0.65 14.08
N GLU A 40 13.61 -0.03 15.24
CA GLU A 40 12.76 -0.55 16.31
C GLU A 40 11.25 -0.33 16.06
N ASN A 41 10.89 0.43 15.03
CA ASN A 41 9.50 0.78 14.74
C ASN A 41 8.81 -0.34 13.95
N PRO A 42 7.85 -1.09 14.54
CA PRO A 42 7.20 -2.22 13.89
C PRO A 42 6.52 -1.84 12.57
N TYR A 43 5.96 -0.63 12.49
CA TYR A 43 5.35 -0.14 11.26
C TYR A 43 6.39 0.02 10.13
N VAL A 44 7.60 0.51 10.44
CA VAL A 44 8.68 0.65 9.45
C VAL A 44 9.11 -0.72 8.93
N GLN A 45 9.27 -1.69 9.83
CA GLN A 45 9.60 -3.06 9.44
C GLN A 45 8.54 -3.66 8.52
N ALA A 46 7.26 -3.53 8.87
CA ALA A 46 6.17 -4.01 8.02
C ALA A 46 6.10 -3.26 6.68
N PHE A 47 6.40 -1.97 6.65
CA PHE A 47 6.42 -1.16 5.43
C PHE A 47 7.53 -1.60 4.46
N LEU A 48 8.71 -1.92 4.97
CA LEU A 48 9.89 -2.27 4.17
C LEU A 48 10.05 -3.77 3.90
N GLY A 49 9.24 -4.61 4.55
CA GLY A 49 9.17 -6.04 4.27
C GLY A 49 9.97 -6.92 5.24
N GLY A 50 10.24 -6.46 6.46
CA GLY A 50 10.93 -7.21 7.50
C GLY A 50 12.16 -6.51 8.06
N GLU A 51 12.78 -7.11 9.06
CA GLU A 51 13.97 -6.58 9.75
C GLU A 51 15.17 -6.47 8.79
N GLU A 52 15.51 -7.53 8.07
CA GLU A 52 16.66 -7.56 7.14
C GLU A 52 16.55 -6.48 6.05
N GLN A 53 15.37 -6.33 5.43
CA GLN A 53 15.11 -5.31 4.41
C GLN A 53 15.15 -3.90 5.01
N THR A 54 14.70 -3.76 6.26
CA THR A 54 14.75 -2.48 6.98
C THR A 54 16.18 -2.07 7.25
N GLU A 55 17.03 -2.98 7.75
CA GLU A 55 18.44 -2.70 7.98
C GLU A 55 19.14 -2.26 6.69
N ALA A 56 18.99 -3.04 5.61
CA ALA A 56 19.58 -2.74 4.32
C ALA A 56 19.10 -1.39 3.76
N TYR A 57 17.80 -1.09 3.89
CA TYR A 57 17.25 0.19 3.45
C TYR A 57 17.78 1.35 4.30
N LEU A 58 17.83 1.23 5.63
CA LEU A 58 18.28 2.30 6.51
C LEU A 58 19.78 2.58 6.32
N GLU A 59 20.60 1.56 6.05
CA GLU A 59 22.00 1.74 5.67
C GLU A 59 22.14 2.55 4.37
N ALA A 60 21.33 2.23 3.35
CA ALA A 60 21.31 2.97 2.09
C ALA A 60 20.78 4.41 2.29
N HIS A 61 19.71 4.57 3.07
CA HIS A 61 19.13 5.86 3.43
C HIS A 61 20.15 6.75 4.13
N GLN A 62 20.95 6.20 5.03
CA GLN A 62 22.01 6.93 5.73
C GLN A 62 22.99 7.59 4.76
N LYS A 63 23.39 6.87 3.71
CA LYS A 63 24.35 7.34 2.70
C LYS A 63 23.79 8.46 1.82
N VAL A 64 22.49 8.47 1.56
CA VAL A 64 21.85 9.39 0.60
C VAL A 64 21.14 10.57 1.27
N HIS A 65 20.49 10.32 2.41
CA HIS A 65 19.59 11.25 3.09
C HIS A 65 20.00 11.59 4.53
N GLY A 66 21.00 10.89 5.08
CA GLY A 66 21.54 11.13 6.41
C GLY A 66 20.88 10.31 7.52
N ASN A 67 21.14 10.70 8.78
CA ASN A 67 20.84 9.86 9.96
C ASN A 67 19.40 9.96 10.48
N LYS A 68 18.50 10.55 9.70
CA LYS A 68 17.10 10.76 10.09
C LYS A 68 16.17 10.35 8.97
N ILE A 69 15.02 9.82 9.35
CA ILE A 69 13.96 9.42 8.44
C ILE A 69 12.62 9.94 8.97
N TYR A 70 11.74 10.32 8.05
CA TYR A 70 10.39 10.74 8.41
C TYR A 70 9.41 9.62 8.11
N VAL A 71 8.59 9.28 9.09
CA VAL A 71 7.58 8.21 8.95
C VAL A 71 6.22 8.81 9.24
N TRP A 72 5.26 8.60 8.35
CA TRP A 72 3.89 9.09 8.54
C TRP A 72 2.87 8.00 8.26
N HIS A 73 2.00 7.76 9.25
CA HIS A 73 0.90 6.81 9.19
C HIS A 73 -0.33 7.39 9.90
N PRO A 74 -1.51 7.44 9.26
CA PRO A 74 -2.73 7.89 9.92
C PRO A 74 -3.37 6.76 10.75
N ASN A 75 -4.18 7.12 11.73
CA ASN A 75 -5.06 6.16 12.38
C ASN A 75 -6.34 5.96 11.54
N ASP A 76 -6.38 4.88 10.77
CA ASP A 76 -7.52 4.53 9.91
C ASP A 76 -8.52 3.58 10.60
N LEU A 77 -8.50 3.47 11.94
CA LEU A 77 -9.47 2.66 12.66
C LEU A 77 -10.87 3.31 12.59
N GLY A 78 -11.80 2.64 11.92
CA GLY A 78 -13.17 3.13 11.74
C GLY A 78 -14.17 2.01 11.45
N ASN A 79 -15.37 2.39 11.00
CA ASN A 79 -16.48 1.45 10.76
C ASN A 79 -16.33 0.61 9.47
N VAL A 80 -15.46 1.04 8.55
CA VAL A 80 -15.21 0.36 7.28
C VAL A 80 -13.71 0.15 7.07
N PRO A 81 -13.28 -0.95 6.42
CA PRO A 81 -11.88 -1.13 6.07
C PRO A 81 -11.39 -0.01 5.15
N VAL A 82 -10.20 0.52 5.43
CA VAL A 82 -9.53 1.56 4.64
C VAL A 82 -8.18 1.04 4.19
N ALA A 83 -7.79 1.38 2.95
CA ALA A 83 -6.47 1.08 2.41
C ALA A 83 -5.88 2.34 1.79
N ARG A 84 -4.56 2.48 1.91
CA ARG A 84 -3.79 3.59 1.34
C ARG A 84 -2.52 3.04 0.66
N PRO A 85 -2.08 3.63 -0.45
CA PRO A 85 -0.81 3.28 -1.06
C PRO A 85 0.35 3.58 -0.10
N LEU A 86 1.32 2.67 -0.08
CA LEU A 86 2.62 2.89 0.53
C LEU A 86 3.49 3.69 -0.45
N VAL A 87 3.99 4.84 -0.02
CA VAL A 87 4.71 5.77 -0.89
C VAL A 87 6.03 6.17 -0.25
N LEU A 88 7.10 6.11 -1.05
CA LEU A 88 8.38 6.74 -0.75
C LEU A 88 8.38 8.15 -1.35
N VAL A 89 8.44 9.19 -0.51
CA VAL A 89 8.50 10.59 -0.95
C VAL A 89 9.79 11.20 -0.45
N SER A 90 10.76 11.42 -1.34
CA SER A 90 12.10 11.90 -1.00
C SER A 90 12.76 10.99 0.04
N SER A 91 12.77 11.40 1.31
CA SER A 91 13.34 10.67 2.46
C SER A 91 12.27 10.13 3.42
N ASN A 92 11.02 10.01 2.96
CA ASN A 92 9.87 9.78 3.83
C ASN A 92 9.16 8.47 3.49
N LEU A 93 8.82 7.69 4.53
CA LEU A 93 7.92 6.54 4.44
C LEU A 93 6.50 7.02 4.74
N VAL A 94 5.63 7.02 3.73
CA VAL A 94 4.32 7.67 3.82
C VAL A 94 3.19 6.68 3.48
N SER A 95 2.19 6.61 4.35
CA SER A 95 0.92 5.91 4.07
C SER A 95 -0.32 6.78 4.25
N VAL A 96 -0.22 8.10 4.15
CA VAL A 96 -1.42 8.99 4.13
C VAL A 96 -2.00 9.25 2.75
N SER A 97 -1.23 8.97 1.72
CA SER A 97 -1.59 9.34 0.35
C SER A 97 -2.91 8.72 -0.06
N ASN A 98 -3.75 9.48 -0.78
CA ASN A 98 -4.91 8.92 -1.47
C ASN A 98 -4.47 8.37 -2.83
N PHE A 99 -5.16 7.33 -3.31
CA PHE A 99 -4.92 6.77 -4.65
C PHE A 99 -5.15 7.79 -5.78
N ASN A 100 -5.94 8.85 -5.52
CA ASN A 100 -6.24 9.92 -6.49
C ASN A 100 -5.05 10.86 -6.79
N TYR A 101 -3.93 10.75 -6.08
CA TYR A 101 -2.75 11.58 -6.33
C TYR A 101 -1.83 10.96 -7.40
N TYR A 102 -1.10 11.82 -8.13
CA TYR A 102 -0.13 11.39 -9.13
C TYR A 102 1.09 10.76 -8.46
N TRP A 103 1.29 9.46 -8.66
CA TRP A 103 2.46 8.73 -8.18
C TRP A 103 3.28 8.17 -9.33
N ARG A 104 4.60 8.09 -9.13
CA ARG A 104 5.49 7.36 -10.05
C ARG A 104 5.57 5.91 -9.58
N VAL A 105 5.08 4.99 -10.39
CA VAL A 105 5.20 3.55 -10.13
C VAL A 105 6.35 3.01 -10.98
N PRO A 106 7.46 2.54 -10.37
CA PRO A 106 8.55 1.90 -11.12
C PRO A 106 8.03 0.69 -11.91
N GLY A 107 8.44 0.55 -13.16
CA GLY A 107 8.09 -0.61 -14.00
C GLY A 107 6.68 -0.62 -14.60
N GLY A 108 5.79 0.32 -14.23
CA GLY A 108 4.47 0.47 -14.84
C GLY A 108 4.47 1.53 -15.95
N ARG A 109 4.01 1.20 -17.16
CA ARG A 109 3.47 2.25 -18.06
C ARG A 109 2.27 2.85 -17.34
N ARG A 110 2.35 4.13 -16.94
CA ARG A 110 1.32 4.94 -16.24
C ARG A 110 -0.02 4.21 -16.05
N ALA A 111 -0.22 3.60 -14.88
CA ALA A 111 -1.55 3.20 -14.44
C ALA A 111 -2.04 4.27 -13.45
N SER A 112 -3.02 5.07 -13.86
CA SER A 112 -3.78 5.88 -12.91
C SER A 112 -4.65 4.91 -12.10
N VAL A 113 -4.41 4.83 -10.78
CA VAL A 113 -5.30 4.11 -9.88
C VAL A 113 -6.44 5.06 -9.50
N VAL A 114 -7.66 4.78 -9.96
CA VAL A 114 -8.87 5.48 -9.51
C VAL A 114 -9.22 4.97 -8.11
N SER A 115 -9.43 5.85 -7.13
CA SER A 115 -9.63 5.41 -5.73
C SER A 115 -10.93 4.64 -5.49
N THR A 116 -10.85 3.76 -4.47
CA THR A 116 -11.95 3.34 -3.59
C THR A 116 -11.69 3.90 -2.18
N SER A 117 -11.75 5.22 -1.99
CA SER A 117 -11.82 5.81 -0.64
C SER A 117 -13.25 5.71 -0.08
N ALA A 118 -13.42 5.68 1.25
CA ALA A 118 -14.77 5.59 1.86
C ALA A 118 -15.67 6.80 1.58
N GLU A 119 -15.08 8.00 1.35
CA GLU A 119 -15.82 9.19 0.91
C GLU A 119 -16.15 9.18 -0.60
N ASP A 120 -15.27 8.62 -1.44
CA ASP A 120 -15.58 8.42 -2.88
C ASP A 120 -16.56 7.25 -3.10
N ALA A 121 -16.55 6.26 -2.21
CA ALA A 121 -17.45 5.11 -2.26
C ALA A 121 -18.91 5.48 -1.96
N GLN A 122 -19.14 6.59 -1.25
CA GLN A 122 -20.49 7.15 -1.10
C GLN A 122 -20.93 7.99 -2.31
N ARG A 123 -19.99 8.41 -3.18
CA ARG A 123 -20.27 9.30 -4.33
C ARG A 123 -20.40 8.57 -5.67
N LYS A 124 -19.82 7.38 -5.82
CA LYS A 124 -19.98 6.56 -7.03
C LYS A 124 -20.91 5.39 -6.74
N ASN A 125 -22.07 5.37 -7.40
CA ASN A 125 -22.82 4.14 -7.59
C ASN A 125 -21.87 3.12 -8.26
N PHE A 126 -21.35 2.18 -7.48
CA PHE A 126 -20.55 1.06 -7.99
C PHE A 126 -21.47 0.14 -8.80
N SER A 127 -21.72 0.50 -10.06
CA SER A 127 -22.30 -0.40 -11.04
C SER A 127 -21.16 -1.13 -11.76
N ILE A 128 -21.44 -2.37 -12.19
CA ILE A 128 -20.52 -3.13 -13.04
C ILE A 128 -20.17 -2.28 -14.28
N GLU A 129 -21.13 -1.55 -14.80
CA GLU A 129 -21.02 -0.65 -15.95
C GLU A 129 -20.03 0.50 -15.69
N GLY A 130 -20.00 1.04 -14.47
CA GLY A 130 -19.04 2.07 -14.06
C GLY A 130 -17.61 1.53 -14.01
N ILE A 131 -17.44 0.32 -13.45
CA ILE A 131 -16.13 -0.36 -13.41
C ILE A 131 -15.63 -0.63 -14.83
N LEU A 132 -16.48 -1.15 -15.70
CA LEU A 132 -16.15 -1.43 -17.10
C LEU A 132 -15.78 -0.16 -17.87
N ALA A 133 -16.50 0.94 -17.65
CA ALA A 133 -16.20 2.23 -18.28
C ALA A 133 -14.84 2.78 -17.83
N ASP A 134 -14.53 2.72 -16.52
CA ASP A 134 -13.26 3.17 -15.96
C ASP A 134 -12.08 2.30 -16.45
N CYS A 135 -12.30 1.00 -16.68
CA CYS A 135 -11.25 0.09 -17.17
C CYS A 135 -10.97 0.19 -18.67
N LYS A 136 -11.94 0.61 -19.49
CA LYS A 136 -11.86 0.57 -20.97
C LYS A 136 -10.62 1.27 -21.57
N PRO A 137 -10.14 2.42 -21.07
CA PRO A 137 -8.94 3.08 -21.61
C PRO A 137 -7.63 2.31 -21.38
N PHE A 138 -7.63 1.33 -20.47
CA PHE A 138 -6.42 0.67 -19.98
C PHE A 138 -6.24 -0.76 -20.51
N VAL A 139 -7.22 -1.27 -21.27
CA VAL A 139 -7.23 -2.63 -21.79
C VAL A 139 -7.42 -2.59 -23.30
N SER A 140 -6.70 -3.42 -24.05
CA SER A 140 -6.90 -3.52 -25.49
C SER A 140 -8.29 -4.04 -25.80
N GLU A 141 -8.86 -3.64 -26.95
CA GLU A 141 -10.20 -4.06 -27.36
C GLU A 141 -10.33 -5.60 -27.37
N GLU A 142 -9.29 -6.30 -27.82
CA GLU A 142 -9.23 -7.76 -27.86
C GLU A 142 -9.38 -8.44 -26.49
N ARG A 143 -8.92 -7.78 -25.42
CA ARG A 143 -8.93 -8.34 -24.04
C ARG A 143 -10.05 -7.80 -23.18
N PHE A 144 -10.79 -6.80 -23.66
CA PHE A 144 -11.84 -6.17 -22.87
C PHE A 144 -13.01 -7.13 -22.61
N ALA A 145 -13.34 -7.99 -23.58
CA ALA A 145 -14.40 -9.00 -23.43
C ALA A 145 -14.08 -10.03 -22.34
N GLU A 146 -12.81 -10.45 -22.24
CA GLU A 146 -12.35 -11.37 -21.19
C GLU A 146 -12.44 -10.71 -19.81
N LEU A 147 -11.99 -9.45 -19.70
CA LEU A 147 -12.11 -8.67 -18.47
C LEU A 147 -13.57 -8.48 -18.07
N GLU A 148 -14.45 -8.16 -19.03
CA GLU A 148 -15.88 -8.00 -18.78
C GLU A 148 -16.51 -9.28 -18.23
N ALA A 149 -16.25 -10.42 -18.87
CA ALA A 149 -16.74 -11.72 -18.41
C ALA A 149 -16.23 -12.03 -16.99
N HIS A 150 -14.96 -11.73 -16.71
CA HIS A 150 -14.36 -11.95 -15.40
C HIS A 150 -15.00 -11.07 -14.31
N ILE A 151 -15.11 -9.75 -14.54
CA ILE A 151 -15.76 -8.82 -13.60
C ILE A 151 -17.20 -9.26 -13.34
N ARG A 152 -17.98 -9.57 -14.39
CA ARG A 152 -19.35 -10.05 -14.23
C ARG A 152 -19.45 -11.38 -13.47
N SER A 153 -18.43 -12.22 -13.51
CA SER A 153 -18.41 -13.49 -12.76
C SER A 153 -18.18 -13.29 -11.26
N ILE A 154 -17.46 -12.23 -10.87
CA ILE A 154 -17.16 -11.91 -9.46
C ILE A 154 -18.37 -11.31 -8.75
N TYR A 155 -19.18 -10.51 -9.46
CA TYR A 155 -20.29 -9.74 -8.88
C TYR A 155 -21.69 -10.34 -9.16
N LYS A 156 -21.76 -11.65 -9.44
CA LYS A 156 -23.01 -12.44 -9.47
C LYS A 156 -23.41 -12.86 -8.07
#